data_AF-A0A164H845-F1
#
_entry.id   AF-A0A164H845-F1
#
_cell.length_a   1.000
_cell.length_b   1.000
_cell.length_c   1.000
_cell.angle_alpha   90.00
_cell.angle_beta   90.00
_cell.angle_gamma   90.00
#
_symmetry.space_group_name_H-M   'P 1'
#
loop_
_entity.id
_entity.type
_entity.pdbx_description
1 polymer ?
#
loop_
_entity_poly.entity_id
_entity_poly.type
_entity_poly.pdbx_seq_one_letter_code
_entity_poly.pdbx_strand_id
1 'polypeptide(L)'
;MMPQNDISFHNEHFLFFSCLFFFFVCFIVVDGRWNAWSTWSNCGPDCKHHRRRSCTSPSPSNGGKYCVGRDLMSANCTGGMCRGT
;
A
#
# COMPACT_ATOMS: atom_id res chain seq x y z
N MET A 1 0.69 -11.99 -12.70
CA MET A 1 0.14 -10.93 -13.56
C MET A 1 -1.35 -11.19 -13.63
N MET A 2 -2.15 -10.39 -12.94
CA MET A 2 -3.61 -10.41 -13.00
C MET A 2 -4.05 -8.98 -13.32
N PRO A 3 -5.10 -8.84 -14.15
CA PRO A 3 -5.39 -7.62 -14.90
C PRO A 3 -6.01 -6.57 -13.99
N GLN A 4 -5.70 -5.30 -14.25
CA GLN A 4 -6.29 -4.14 -13.59
C GLN A 4 -7.48 -3.69 -14.44
N ASN A 5 -8.63 -4.34 -14.25
CA ASN A 5 -9.88 -3.95 -14.87
C ASN A 5 -10.70 -3.01 -13.97
N ASP A 6 -10.93 -1.83 -14.54
CA ASP A 6 -12.09 -0.97 -14.39
C ASP A 6 -12.20 -0.07 -13.15
N ILE A 7 -11.38 0.99 -13.16
CA ILE A 7 -11.85 2.31 -12.71
C ILE A 7 -12.11 3.12 -13.99
N SER A 8 -13.39 3.16 -14.36
CA SER A 8 -13.91 3.97 -15.44
C SER A 8 -13.67 5.46 -15.14
N PHE A 9 -12.54 6.00 -15.60
CA PHE A 9 -12.42 7.44 -15.84
C PHE A 9 -12.36 7.65 -17.35
N HIS A 10 -13.53 7.48 -17.96
CA HIS A 10 -13.80 7.99 -19.28
C HIS A 10 -13.84 9.52 -19.16
N ASN A 11 -12.87 10.22 -19.72
CA ASN A 11 -13.06 11.19 -20.82
C ASN A 11 -11.83 12.12 -20.94
N GLU A 12 -11.03 11.86 -21.96
CA GLU A 12 -10.04 12.79 -22.51
C GLU A 12 -10.79 13.95 -23.19
N HIS A 13 -10.98 15.10 -22.53
CA HIS A 13 -11.05 16.42 -23.18
C HIS A 13 -11.35 17.58 -22.19
N PHE A 14 -10.64 18.69 -22.38
CA PHE A 14 -10.89 20.02 -21.78
C PHE A 14 -10.24 20.33 -20.43
N LEU A 15 -8.90 20.41 -20.47
CA LEU A 15 -8.13 21.48 -19.84
C LEU A 15 -8.63 22.87 -20.30
N PHE A 16 -9.83 23.31 -19.93
CA PHE A 16 -10.34 24.63 -20.28
C PHE A 16 -11.33 25.14 -19.22
N PHE A 17 -11.11 26.37 -18.74
CA PHE A 17 -11.87 27.09 -17.69
C PHE A 17 -11.58 26.64 -16.25
N SER A 18 -10.37 26.83 -15.73
CA SER A 18 -9.96 28.09 -15.06
C SER A 18 -11.10 28.93 -14.45
N CYS A 19 -10.98 29.22 -13.15
CA CYS A 19 -11.67 30.25 -12.35
C CYS A 19 -12.90 29.93 -11.48
N LEU A 20 -13.47 28.72 -11.48
CA LEU A 20 -14.41 28.27 -10.41
C LEU A 20 -13.96 26.97 -9.70
N PHE A 21 -12.69 26.63 -9.93
CA PHE A 21 -12.05 25.35 -9.67
C PHE A 21 -11.41 25.26 -8.27
N PHE A 22 -12.17 25.59 -7.21
CA PHE A 22 -11.68 25.42 -5.83
C PHE A 22 -12.62 24.64 -4.90
N PHE A 23 -13.80 24.21 -5.37
CA PHE A 23 -14.82 23.56 -4.52
C PHE A 23 -15.35 22.20 -5.00
N PHE A 24 -14.73 21.59 -6.01
CA PHE A 24 -15.06 20.23 -6.44
C PHE A 24 -13.81 19.34 -6.40
N VAL A 25 -13.23 19.23 -5.21
CA VAL A 25 -12.31 18.13 -4.92
C VAL A 25 -13.17 16.87 -4.86
N CYS A 26 -13.10 16.11 -5.95
CA CYS A 26 -13.44 14.70 -6.11
C CYS A 26 -13.79 13.98 -4.79
N PHE A 27 -15.09 13.82 -4.51
CA PHE A 27 -15.69 13.03 -3.43
C PHE A 27 -15.49 11.50 -3.62
N ILE A 28 -14.41 11.10 -4.29
CA ILE A 28 -14.18 9.69 -4.65
C ILE A 28 -13.58 8.97 -3.45
N VAL A 29 -14.34 8.02 -2.92
CA VAL A 29 -13.88 7.09 -1.91
C VAL A 29 -12.76 6.24 -2.52
N VAL A 30 -11.56 6.35 -1.97
CA VAL A 30 -10.41 5.56 -2.39
C VAL A 30 -10.04 4.64 -1.24
N ASP A 31 -10.17 3.35 -1.45
CA ASP A 31 -9.69 2.35 -0.49
C ASP A 31 -8.15 2.28 -0.52
N GLY A 32 -7.56 2.16 0.66
CA GLY A 32 -6.13 2.02 0.83
C GLY A 32 -5.63 0.69 0.27
N ARG A 33 -4.50 0.72 -0.41
CA ARG A 33 -3.82 -0.50 -0.88
C ARG A 33 -2.38 -0.55 -0.40
N TRP A 34 -1.94 -1.78 -0.13
CA TRP A 34 -0.59 -2.06 0.31
C TRP A 34 0.42 -1.77 -0.79
N ASN A 35 1.50 -1.09 -0.43
CA ASN A 35 2.73 -1.11 -1.22
C ASN A 35 3.30 -2.53 -1.27
N ALA A 36 4.24 -2.73 -2.19
CA ALA A 36 5.12 -3.88 -2.12
C ALA A 36 5.81 -3.96 -0.74
N TRP A 37 6.08 -5.18 -0.30
CA TRP A 37 6.87 -5.40 0.91
C TRP A 37 8.27 -4.82 0.74
N SER A 38 8.81 -4.23 1.80
CA SER A 38 10.22 -3.90 1.90
C SER A 38 11.07 -5.16 1.79
N THR A 39 12.36 -4.95 1.52
CA THR A 39 13.36 -5.99 1.73
C THR A 39 13.32 -6.47 3.18
N TRP A 40 13.68 -7.74 3.38
CA TRP A 40 13.85 -8.29 4.71
C TRP A 40 15.04 -7.60 5.40
N SER A 41 14.91 -7.35 6.69
CA SER A 41 16.01 -6.92 7.53
C SER A 41 17.08 -8.00 7.62
N ASN A 42 18.26 -7.61 8.11
CA ASN A 42 19.25 -8.59 8.55
C ASN A 42 18.66 -9.50 9.63
N CYS A 43 19.18 -10.72 9.68
CA CYS A 43 18.82 -11.72 10.68
C CYS A 43 19.25 -11.21 12.07
N GLY A 44 18.29 -11.05 12.97
CA GLY A 44 18.54 -10.67 14.35
C GLY A 44 19.17 -11.81 15.16
N PRO A 45 19.63 -11.52 16.39
CA PRO A 45 20.15 -12.55 17.31
C PRO A 45 19.08 -13.56 17.74
N ASP A 46 17.80 -13.20 17.60
CA ASP A 46 16.65 -14.08 17.81
C ASP A 46 16.31 -14.95 16.59
N CYS A 47 17.19 -14.95 15.57
CA CYS A 47 17.02 -15.61 14.28
C CYS A 47 15.71 -15.26 13.57
N LYS A 48 15.22 -14.04 13.80
CA LYS A 48 14.12 -13.49 13.03
C LYS A 48 14.61 -12.34 12.18
N HIS A 49 14.01 -12.23 11.01
CA HIS A 49 14.07 -11.02 10.21
C HIS A 49 12.68 -10.41 10.09
N HIS A 50 12.64 -9.12 9.79
CA HIS A 50 11.43 -8.35 9.71
C HIS A 50 11.34 -7.67 8.35
N ARG A 51 10.12 -7.54 7.83
CA ARG A 51 9.84 -6.68 6.68
C ARG A 51 8.59 -5.87 6.94
N ARG A 52 8.51 -4.70 6.34
CA ARG A 52 7.39 -3.76 6.49
C ARG A 52 6.76 -3.45 5.14
N ARG A 53 5.48 -3.11 5.14
CA ARG A 53 4.78 -2.50 4.00
C ARG A 53 3.95 -1.32 4.50
N SER A 54 3.69 -0.37 3.62
CA SER A 54 2.87 0.82 3.93
C SER A 54 1.58 0.81 3.11
N CYS A 55 0.49 1.30 3.69
CA CYS A 55 -0.80 1.41 3.01
C CYS A 55 -0.90 2.74 2.23
N THR A 56 -0.14 2.87 1.15
CA THR A 56 -0.03 4.15 0.41
C THR A 56 -0.06 4.01 -1.12
N SER A 57 -0.39 2.84 -1.70
CA SER A 57 -0.46 2.65 -3.17
C SER A 57 -1.84 2.19 -3.65
N PRO A 58 -2.91 2.99 -3.51
CA PRO A 58 -2.96 4.37 -3.01
C PRO A 58 -3.26 4.46 -1.51
N SER A 59 -3.11 5.66 -0.93
CA SER A 59 -3.56 5.95 0.43
C SER A 59 -5.09 6.05 0.50
N PRO A 60 -5.73 5.60 1.59
CA PRO A 60 -7.17 5.73 1.76
C PRO A 60 -7.56 7.21 1.79
N SER A 61 -8.69 7.56 1.16
CA SER A 61 -9.18 8.95 1.09
C SER A 61 -10.71 8.97 1.03
N ASN A 62 -11.29 10.12 1.42
CA ASN A 62 -12.75 10.35 1.42
C ASN A 62 -13.56 9.26 2.15
N GLY A 63 -13.06 8.76 3.28
CA GLY A 63 -13.72 7.70 4.04
C GLY A 63 -13.45 6.26 3.54
N GLY A 64 -12.53 6.09 2.60
CA GLY A 64 -12.10 4.76 2.14
C GLY A 64 -11.44 3.94 3.22
N LYS A 65 -11.48 2.61 3.05
CA LYS A 65 -11.04 1.65 4.06
C LYS A 65 -9.53 1.61 4.16
N TYR A 66 -9.00 1.49 5.38
CA TYR A 66 -7.59 1.19 5.58
C TYR A 66 -7.26 -0.24 5.14
N CYS A 67 -6.00 -0.47 4.75
CA CYS A 67 -5.57 -1.78 4.29
C CYS A 67 -5.73 -2.86 5.36
N VAL A 68 -6.31 -4.00 4.97
CA VAL A 68 -6.51 -5.14 5.89
C VAL A 68 -5.22 -5.97 6.02
N GLY A 69 -4.88 -6.34 7.25
CA GLY A 69 -3.74 -7.19 7.59
C GLY A 69 -2.61 -6.44 8.29
N ARG A 70 -1.49 -7.13 8.54
CA ARG A 70 -0.33 -6.57 9.25
C ARG A 70 0.56 -5.75 8.32
N ASP A 71 1.07 -4.64 8.82
CA ASP A 71 2.09 -3.79 8.19
C ASP A 71 3.50 -4.35 8.45
N LEU A 72 3.70 -5.05 9.56
CA LEU A 72 4.94 -5.71 9.95
C LEU A 72 4.81 -7.24 9.88
N MET A 73 5.81 -7.89 9.27
CA MET A 73 5.92 -9.34 9.23
C MET A 73 7.28 -9.78 9.78
N SER A 74 7.27 -10.80 10.64
CA SER A 74 8.46 -11.50 11.13
C SER A 74 8.49 -12.92 10.58
N ALA A 75 9.67 -13.40 10.23
CA ALA A 75 9.90 -14.78 9.81
C ALA A 75 11.29 -15.25 10.27
N ASN A 76 11.48 -16.57 10.31
CA ASN A 76 12.76 -17.17 10.68
C ASN A 76 13.73 -17.09 9.49
N CYS A 77 14.89 -16.49 9.69
CA CYS A 77 15.91 -16.36 8.63
C CYS A 77 16.72 -17.65 8.42
N THR A 78 16.84 -18.52 9.42
CA THR A 78 17.71 -19.70 9.42
C THR A 78 16.96 -21.00 9.14
N GLY A 79 15.69 -20.94 8.70
CA GLY A 79 14.91 -22.14 8.38
C GLY A 79 14.72 -23.10 9.57
N GLY A 80 14.83 -22.59 10.80
CA GLY A 80 14.77 -23.41 12.02
C GLY A 80 16.13 -23.87 12.55
N MET A 81 17.25 -23.53 11.90
CA MET A 81 18.60 -23.88 12.36
C MET A 81 19.16 -22.89 13.40
N CYS A 82 18.29 -22.13 14.04
CA CYS A 82 18.67 -21.23 15.12
C CYS A 82 19.08 -22.04 16.35
N ARG A 83 20.38 -22.25 16.55
CA ARG A 83 20.93 -22.70 17.82
C ARG A 83 20.97 -21.50 18.75
N GLY A 84 19.90 -21.32 19.52
CA GLY A 84 19.98 -20.53 20.74
C GLY A 84 21.04 -21.17 21.63
N THR A 85 22.10 -20.43 21.90
CA THR A 85 23.12 -20.79 22.88
C THR A 85 22.56 -20.73 24.29
#